data_AF-A0A847FEZ8-F1
#
_entry.id   AF-A0A847FEZ8-F1
#
_cell.length_a   1.000
_cell.length_b   1.000
_cell.length_c   1.000
_cell.angle_alpha   90.00
_cell.angle_beta   90.00
_cell.angle_gamma   90.00
#
_symmetry.space_group_name_H-M   'P 1'
#
loop_
_entity.id
_entity.type
_entity.pdbx_description
1 polymer ?
#
loop_
_entity_poly.entity_id
_entity_poly.type
_entity_poly.pdbx_seq_one_letter_code
_entity_poly.pdbx_strand_id
1 'polypeptide(L)'
;MKDSDTSKEFTLESLRERAKELDCLYHVDEILNNQRLSLPEIFREITRVIPLGWQFPEVCRARIVYDNCSYQTPGFAASSFIESADIKLNGKTVGTLEVVYLTEVPKSEDGYFLEKERKLIQTIADRIGKTLFQRHMEQVLQEWNAVKESSLAGRSSLQKEWQVIVELLRRTDPNMHLHVCRKMLNYLYLNGIKEADGVFWSCSLTDEPSGSGELNYPTEKVLLGNITCISDKTFELASKHLSDAEILIRLKKWIQERQAYALIKTVESLDVSLGEIVQAVRRYRLILEESQGQSFYSPMEHWLKVALIRRFLSDKLEFIQMARPHVEIKDFYDIVVRLIFPD
;
A
#
# COMPACT_ATOMS: atom_id res chain seq x y z
N MET A 1 31.04 -31.13 -38.51
CA MET A 1 31.66 -29.82 -38.19
C MET A 1 30.71 -28.63 -38.35
N LYS A 2 29.48 -28.76 -38.89
CA LYS A 2 28.51 -27.64 -38.96
C LYS A 2 27.69 -27.45 -37.68
N ASP A 3 27.41 -28.51 -36.92
CA ASP A 3 26.51 -28.43 -35.74
C ASP A 3 27.13 -27.77 -34.50
N SER A 4 28.47 -27.70 -34.41
CA SER A 4 29.13 -27.03 -33.28
C SER A 4 29.17 -25.51 -33.40
N ASP A 5 29.11 -24.98 -34.63
CA ASP A 5 29.16 -23.52 -34.87
C ASP A 5 27.78 -22.89 -34.69
N THR A 6 26.70 -23.53 -35.17
CA THR A 6 25.32 -23.10 -34.91
C THR A 6 24.94 -23.16 -33.44
N SER A 7 25.40 -24.17 -32.70
CA SER A 7 25.16 -24.27 -31.25
C SER A 7 25.90 -23.17 -30.47
N LYS A 8 27.12 -22.80 -30.90
CA LYS A 8 27.89 -21.71 -30.28
C LYS A 8 27.27 -20.34 -30.60
N GLU A 9 26.84 -20.11 -31.84
CA GLU A 9 26.17 -18.87 -32.25
C GLU A 9 24.85 -18.65 -31.49
N PHE A 10 24.02 -19.68 -31.33
CA PHE A 10 22.78 -19.59 -30.53
C PHE A 10 23.06 -19.25 -29.06
N THR A 11 24.15 -19.79 -28.51
CA THR A 11 24.57 -19.51 -27.13
C THR A 11 25.07 -18.06 -26.98
N LEU A 12 25.81 -17.54 -27.96
CA LEU A 12 26.31 -16.16 -27.95
C LEU A 12 25.19 -15.13 -28.11
N GLU A 13 24.21 -15.36 -28.99
CA GLU A 13 23.07 -14.48 -29.18
C GLU A 13 22.22 -14.40 -27.89
N SER A 14 21.95 -15.54 -27.26
CA SER A 14 21.23 -15.61 -25.98
C SER A 14 21.93 -14.85 -24.85
N LEU A 15 23.27 -14.97 -24.76
CA LEU A 15 24.07 -14.22 -23.79
C LEU A 15 24.03 -12.70 -24.05
N ARG A 16 24.12 -12.30 -25.32
CA ARG A 16 24.05 -10.88 -25.70
C ARG A 16 22.70 -10.27 -25.35
N GLU A 17 21.63 -10.98 -25.63
CA GLU A 17 20.27 -10.58 -25.28
C GLU A 17 20.09 -10.43 -23.77
N ARG A 18 20.63 -11.36 -22.98
CA ARG A 18 20.56 -11.29 -21.52
C ARG A 18 21.41 -10.15 -20.95
N ALA A 19 22.54 -9.82 -21.59
CA ALA A 19 23.34 -8.65 -21.24
C ALA A 19 22.54 -7.35 -21.44
N LYS A 20 21.83 -7.20 -22.57
CA LYS A 20 20.95 -6.05 -22.82
C LYS A 20 19.86 -5.90 -21.76
N GLU A 21 19.20 -7.00 -21.39
CA GLU A 21 18.17 -7.01 -20.34
C GLU A 21 18.73 -6.52 -19.00
N LEU A 22 19.91 -7.01 -18.62
CA LEU A 22 20.58 -6.65 -17.37
C LEU A 22 21.06 -5.19 -17.38
N ASP A 23 21.65 -4.72 -18.48
CA ASP A 23 22.10 -3.34 -18.63
C ASP A 23 20.91 -2.37 -18.56
N CYS A 24 19.79 -2.71 -19.19
CA CYS A 24 18.55 -1.94 -19.10
C CYS A 24 18.04 -1.86 -17.64
N LEU A 25 17.96 -2.99 -16.93
CA LEU A 25 17.56 -3.01 -15.52
C LEU A 25 18.52 -2.21 -14.62
N TYR A 26 19.82 -2.30 -14.87
CA TYR A 26 20.83 -1.55 -14.12
C TYR A 26 20.64 -0.04 -14.29
N HIS A 27 20.49 0.44 -15.52
CA HIS A 27 20.25 1.85 -15.80
C HIS A 27 18.91 2.35 -15.23
N VAL A 28 17.86 1.53 -15.32
CA VAL A 28 16.58 1.85 -14.68
C VAL A 28 16.75 2.01 -13.17
N ASP A 29 17.47 1.10 -12.50
CA ASP A 29 17.73 1.20 -11.06
C ASP A 29 18.56 2.44 -10.71
N GLU A 30 19.58 2.76 -11.51
CA GLU A 30 20.40 3.96 -11.33
C GLU A 30 19.56 5.23 -11.39
N ILE A 31 18.66 5.32 -12.37
CA ILE A 31 17.73 6.44 -12.52
C ILE A 31 16.74 6.51 -11.35
N LEU A 32 16.13 5.39 -10.96
CA LEU A 32 15.14 5.32 -9.88
C LEU A 32 15.75 5.73 -8.53
N ASN A 33 16.98 5.29 -8.26
CA ASN A 33 17.71 5.57 -7.02
C ASN A 33 18.29 7.00 -6.98
N ASN A 34 18.23 7.75 -8.07
CA ASN A 34 18.72 9.13 -8.09
C ASN A 34 17.73 10.09 -7.42
N GLN A 35 17.96 10.36 -6.13
CA GLN A 35 17.12 11.26 -5.33
C GLN A 35 17.14 12.73 -5.79
N ARG A 36 18.07 13.14 -6.67
CA ARG A 36 18.13 14.51 -7.19
C ARG A 36 17.14 14.76 -8.32
N LEU A 37 16.69 13.70 -8.99
CA LEU A 37 15.74 13.81 -10.09
C LEU A 37 14.30 13.86 -9.57
N SER A 38 13.50 14.74 -10.16
CA SER A 38 12.04 14.75 -9.98
C SER A 38 11.39 13.54 -10.66
N LEU A 39 10.17 13.16 -10.25
CA LEU A 39 9.44 12.06 -10.89
C LEU A 39 9.26 12.24 -12.40
N PRO A 40 8.90 13.44 -12.92
CA PRO A 40 8.86 13.70 -14.36
C PRO A 40 10.18 13.44 -15.08
N GLU A 41 11.32 13.79 -14.46
CA GLU A 41 12.64 13.55 -15.04
C GLU A 41 12.97 12.07 -15.07
N ILE A 42 12.69 11.35 -13.98
CA ILE A 42 12.86 9.90 -13.89
C ILE A 42 12.08 9.19 -14.98
N PHE A 43 10.80 9.51 -15.16
CA PHE A 43 9.98 8.87 -16.19
C PHE A 43 10.49 9.18 -17.61
N ARG A 44 11.00 10.39 -17.85
CA ARG A 44 11.62 10.74 -19.14
C ARG A 44 12.91 9.98 -19.39
N GLU A 45 13.76 9.81 -18.39
CA GLU A 45 15.00 9.05 -18.56
C GLU A 45 14.73 7.54 -18.69
N ILE A 46 13.83 6.98 -17.87
CA ILE A 46 13.43 5.57 -17.96
C ILE A 46 12.87 5.25 -19.35
N THR A 47 11.97 6.08 -19.88
CA THR A 47 11.38 5.83 -21.21
C THR A 47 12.44 5.80 -22.32
N ARG A 48 13.56 6.52 -22.18
CA ARG A 48 14.68 6.48 -23.14
C ARG A 48 15.53 5.21 -23.05
N VAL A 49 15.67 4.65 -21.84
CA VAL A 49 16.48 3.45 -21.59
C VAL A 49 15.75 2.19 -22.00
N ILE A 50 14.43 2.11 -21.74
CA ILE A 50 13.62 0.91 -21.97
C ILE A 50 13.85 0.28 -23.35
N PRO A 51 13.78 1.01 -24.48
CA PRO A 51 13.98 0.43 -25.81
C PRO A 51 15.27 -0.39 -25.98
N LEU A 52 16.34 -0.04 -25.27
CA LEU A 52 17.65 -0.70 -25.37
C LEU A 52 17.63 -2.13 -24.83
N GLY A 53 16.69 -2.46 -23.93
CA GLY A 53 16.53 -3.79 -23.34
C GLY A 53 15.66 -4.75 -24.16
N TRP A 54 15.09 -4.29 -25.29
CA TRP A 54 14.21 -5.09 -26.13
C TRP A 54 14.95 -5.68 -27.33
N GLN A 55 14.35 -6.70 -27.95
CA GLN A 55 14.94 -7.41 -29.10
C GLN A 55 15.16 -6.48 -30.30
N PHE A 56 14.25 -5.53 -30.53
CA PHE A 56 14.32 -4.57 -31.63
C PHE A 56 14.33 -3.09 -31.15
N PRO A 57 15.45 -2.61 -30.56
CA PRO A 57 15.52 -1.26 -29.98
C PRO A 57 15.19 -0.12 -30.95
N GLU A 58 15.58 -0.26 -32.22
CA GLU A 58 15.44 0.78 -33.26
C GLU A 58 13.99 1.20 -33.49
N VAL A 59 13.08 0.22 -33.45
CA VAL A 59 11.63 0.39 -33.68
C VAL A 59 10.82 0.33 -32.38
N CYS A 60 11.49 0.12 -31.24
CA CYS A 60 10.88 0.08 -29.93
C CYS A 60 10.72 1.51 -29.37
N ARG A 61 9.54 1.82 -28.85
CA ARG A 61 9.26 3.07 -28.13
C ARG A 61 8.54 2.75 -26.83
N ALA A 62 8.81 3.54 -25.80
CA ALA A 62 8.20 3.39 -24.49
C ALA A 62 7.41 4.63 -24.07
N ARG A 63 6.35 4.40 -23.30
CA ARG A 63 5.48 5.41 -22.70
C ARG A 63 5.15 5.03 -21.26
N ILE A 64 5.26 6.00 -20.35
CA ILE A 64 4.75 5.92 -18.98
C ILE A 64 3.59 6.89 -18.86
N VAL A 65 2.46 6.41 -18.35
CA VAL A 65 1.32 7.24 -17.95
C VAL A 65 1.24 7.21 -16.43
N TYR A 66 1.28 8.38 -15.80
CA TYR A 66 1.21 8.53 -14.35
C TYR A 66 0.49 9.83 -14.00
N ASP A 67 -0.53 9.76 -13.14
CA ASP A 67 -1.32 10.91 -12.67
C ASP A 67 -1.79 11.85 -13.81
N ASN A 68 -2.43 11.26 -14.84
CA ASN A 68 -2.87 11.93 -16.08
C ASN A 68 -1.77 12.60 -16.92
N CYS A 69 -0.50 12.43 -16.56
CA CYS A 69 0.63 12.89 -17.35
C CYS A 69 1.21 11.73 -18.17
N SER A 70 1.59 12.01 -19.41
CA SER A 70 2.24 11.04 -20.29
C SER A 70 3.69 11.43 -20.56
N TYR A 71 4.59 10.48 -20.35
CA TYR A 71 6.02 10.58 -20.59
C TYR A 71 6.36 9.56 -21.66
N GLN A 72 6.91 10.01 -22.79
CA GLN A 72 7.14 9.12 -23.93
C GLN A 72 8.45 9.43 -24.63
N THR A 73 8.96 8.42 -25.31
CA THR A 73 10.11 8.59 -26.20
C THR A 73 9.74 9.40 -27.44
N PRO A 74 10.69 10.18 -28.01
CA PRO A 74 10.46 10.88 -29.28
C PRO A 74 10.02 9.91 -30.39
N GLY A 75 8.97 10.28 -31.12
CA GLY A 75 8.41 9.45 -32.19
C GLY A 75 7.55 8.29 -31.71
N PHE A 76 7.12 8.28 -30.44
CA PHE A 76 6.09 7.34 -29.98
C PHE A 76 4.80 7.52 -30.78
N ALA A 77 4.27 6.41 -31.29
CA ALA A 77 2.97 6.33 -31.93
C ALA A 77 2.27 5.05 -31.47
N ALA A 78 0.96 5.12 -31.24
CA ALA A 78 0.18 3.94 -30.91
C ALA A 78 0.25 2.94 -32.07
N SER A 79 0.51 1.66 -31.76
CA SER A 79 0.55 0.58 -32.74
C SER A 79 -0.23 -0.63 -32.21
N SER A 80 -0.53 -1.57 -33.11
CA SER A 80 -1.12 -2.86 -32.73
C SER A 80 -0.12 -3.80 -32.03
N PHE A 81 1.15 -3.42 -31.96
CA PHE A 81 2.25 -4.21 -31.39
C PHE A 81 2.66 -3.59 -30.06
N ILE A 82 1.78 -3.71 -29.07
CA ILE A 82 1.93 -3.11 -27.75
C ILE A 82 1.99 -4.17 -26.65
N GLU A 83 2.84 -3.92 -25.66
CA GLU A 83 2.87 -4.64 -24.38
C GLU A 83 2.78 -3.60 -23.25
N SER A 84 2.05 -3.91 -22.20
CA SER A 84 1.78 -2.97 -21.12
C SER A 84 1.82 -3.63 -19.75
N ALA A 85 2.35 -2.93 -18.76
CA ALA A 85 2.37 -3.34 -17.36
C ALA A 85 1.82 -2.23 -16.46
N ASP A 86 1.00 -2.62 -15.48
CA ASP A 86 0.44 -1.71 -14.48
C ASP A 86 1.51 -1.28 -13.48
N ILE A 87 1.61 0.03 -13.24
CA ILE A 87 2.38 0.58 -12.13
C ILE A 87 1.45 0.62 -10.91
N LYS A 88 1.78 -0.18 -9.89
CA LYS A 88 0.95 -0.35 -8.69
C LYS A 88 1.59 0.28 -7.46
N LEU A 89 0.80 1.04 -6.71
CA LEU A 89 1.10 1.53 -5.36
C LEU A 89 0.20 0.82 -4.36
N ASN A 90 0.77 0.02 -3.46
CA ASN A 90 0.01 -0.79 -2.48
C ASN A 90 -1.16 -1.59 -3.08
N GLY A 91 -0.94 -2.16 -4.27
CA GLY A 91 -1.95 -2.95 -4.99
C GLY A 91 -2.97 -2.13 -5.80
N LYS A 92 -2.97 -0.79 -5.68
CA LYS A 92 -3.79 0.10 -6.52
C LYS A 92 -2.99 0.53 -7.75
N THR A 93 -3.54 0.34 -8.95
CA THR A 93 -2.95 0.85 -10.19
C THR A 93 -3.00 2.37 -10.19
N VAL A 94 -1.84 3.01 -10.37
CA VAL A 94 -1.66 4.48 -10.38
C VAL A 94 -1.08 4.99 -11.69
N GLY A 95 -0.70 4.08 -12.57
CA GLY A 95 -0.14 4.38 -13.88
C GLY A 95 0.06 3.12 -14.70
N THR A 96 0.52 3.31 -15.93
CA THR A 96 0.84 2.22 -16.85
C THR A 96 2.18 2.49 -17.51
N LEU A 97 2.98 1.45 -17.66
CA LEU A 97 4.16 1.42 -18.51
C LEU A 97 3.81 0.65 -19.78
N GLU A 98 4.14 1.20 -20.93
CA GLU A 98 3.85 0.62 -22.23
C GLU A 98 5.09 0.62 -23.10
N VAL A 99 5.21 -0.43 -23.90
CA VAL A 99 6.24 -0.58 -24.92
C VAL A 99 5.56 -0.96 -26.23
N VAL A 100 5.96 -0.28 -27.31
CA VAL A 100 5.41 -0.49 -28.65
C VAL A 100 6.51 -0.73 -29.67
N TYR A 101 6.24 -1.62 -30.62
CA TYR A 101 7.00 -1.67 -31.87
C TYR A 101 6.27 -0.85 -32.95
N LEU A 102 6.99 0.08 -33.59
CA LEU A 102 6.43 0.98 -34.61
C LEU A 102 6.17 0.29 -35.96
N THR A 103 6.84 -0.82 -36.21
CA THR A 103 6.70 -1.62 -37.43
C THR A 103 6.45 -3.08 -37.06
N GLU A 104 5.94 -3.86 -38.02
CA GLU A 104 5.78 -5.30 -37.80
C GLU A 104 7.15 -5.95 -37.61
N VAL A 105 7.29 -6.73 -36.53
CA VAL A 105 8.46 -7.53 -36.20
C VAL A 105 8.13 -9.01 -36.31
N PRO A 106 9.12 -9.91 -36.52
CA PRO A 106 8.88 -11.34 -36.59
C PRO A 106 8.12 -11.85 -35.36
N LYS A 107 7.02 -12.57 -35.59
CA LYS A 107 6.25 -13.20 -34.51
C LYS A 107 7.02 -14.39 -33.94
N SER A 108 7.05 -14.46 -32.63
CA SER A 108 7.42 -15.66 -31.87
C SER A 108 6.16 -16.49 -31.55
N GLU A 109 6.32 -17.68 -30.96
CA GLU A 109 5.19 -18.52 -30.54
C GLU A 109 4.23 -17.77 -29.59
N ASP A 110 4.75 -16.84 -28.80
CA ASP A 110 4.00 -16.06 -27.80
C ASP A 110 3.49 -14.69 -28.29
N GLY A 111 3.68 -14.36 -29.57
CA GLY A 111 3.30 -13.07 -30.16
C GLY A 111 4.50 -12.19 -30.57
N TYR A 112 4.32 -10.87 -30.56
CA TYR A 112 5.36 -9.91 -30.99
C TYR A 112 6.44 -9.65 -29.93
N PHE A 113 6.15 -9.96 -28.67
CA PHE A 113 7.07 -9.82 -27.54
C PHE A 113 7.40 -11.18 -26.94
N LEU A 114 8.66 -11.37 -26.58
CA LEU A 114 9.14 -12.60 -25.94
C LEU A 114 8.70 -12.66 -24.47
N GLU A 115 8.57 -13.86 -23.91
CA GLU A 115 8.21 -14.05 -22.50
C GLU A 115 9.17 -13.29 -21.55
N LYS A 116 10.46 -13.26 -21.90
CA LYS A 116 11.50 -12.51 -21.17
C LYS A 116 11.25 -10.99 -21.20
N GLU A 117 10.74 -10.43 -22.29
CA GLU A 117 10.43 -9.00 -22.44
C GLU A 117 9.19 -8.63 -21.63
N ARG A 118 8.18 -9.52 -21.59
CA ARG A 118 7.02 -9.38 -20.71
C ARG A 118 7.41 -9.38 -19.23
N LYS A 119 8.34 -10.27 -18.85
CA LYS A 119 8.91 -10.28 -17.49
C LYS A 119 9.71 -9.01 -17.20
N LEU A 120 10.43 -8.48 -18.19
CA LEU A 120 11.22 -7.26 -18.07
C LEU A 120 10.34 -6.03 -17.82
N ILE A 121 9.30 -5.79 -18.64
CA ILE A 121 8.38 -4.65 -18.44
C ILE A 121 7.66 -4.73 -17.10
N GLN A 122 7.22 -5.92 -16.68
CA GLN A 122 6.59 -6.12 -15.38
C GLN A 122 7.55 -5.79 -14.24
N THR A 123 8.80 -6.23 -14.33
CA THR A 123 9.85 -5.95 -13.33
C THR A 123 10.13 -4.45 -13.24
N ILE A 124 10.20 -3.75 -14.37
CA ILE A 124 10.40 -2.30 -14.40
C ILE A 124 9.21 -1.56 -13.79
N ALA A 125 7.98 -1.95 -14.13
CA ALA A 125 6.76 -1.36 -13.57
C ALA A 125 6.68 -1.54 -12.05
N ASP A 126 7.03 -2.73 -11.54
CA ASP A 126 7.07 -3.02 -10.11
C ASP A 126 8.15 -2.18 -9.38
N ARG A 127 9.33 -2.00 -10.01
CA ARG A 127 10.41 -1.15 -9.45
C ARG A 127 9.99 0.32 -9.40
N ILE A 128 9.37 0.83 -10.46
CA ILE A 128 8.80 2.17 -10.47
C ILE A 128 7.78 2.34 -9.34
N GLY A 129 6.86 1.38 -9.18
CA GLY A 129 5.87 1.38 -8.10
C GLY A 129 6.50 1.42 -6.71
N LYS A 130 7.54 0.61 -6.47
CA LYS A 130 8.30 0.59 -5.20
C LYS A 130 8.97 1.94 -4.92
N THR A 131 9.64 2.54 -5.91
CA THR A 131 10.31 3.84 -5.75
C THR A 131 9.32 4.96 -5.50
N LEU A 132 8.17 4.96 -6.19
CA LEU A 132 7.09 5.91 -5.93
C LEU A 132 6.58 5.82 -4.49
N PHE A 133 6.41 4.59 -3.99
CA PHE A 133 5.99 4.37 -2.61
C PHE A 133 7.03 4.87 -1.61
N GLN A 134 8.31 4.56 -1.85
CA GLN A 134 9.41 5.03 -1.00
C GLN A 134 9.47 6.56 -0.94
N ARG A 135 9.44 7.24 -2.09
CA ARG A 135 9.49 8.71 -2.13
C ARG A 135 8.27 9.36 -1.48
N HIS A 136 7.09 8.78 -1.68
CA HIS A 136 5.89 9.25 -1.00
C HIS A 136 6.02 9.11 0.53
N MET A 137 6.56 7.99 1.00
CA MET A 137 6.79 7.76 2.43
C MET A 137 7.87 8.70 3.00
N GLU A 138 8.97 8.93 2.27
CA GLU A 138 10.02 9.87 2.65
C GLU A 138 9.49 11.31 2.75
N GLN A 139 8.63 11.74 1.83
CA GLN A 139 7.96 13.05 1.91
C GLN A 139 7.08 13.16 3.15
N VAL A 140 6.25 12.14 3.40
CA VAL A 140 5.40 12.08 4.60
C VAL A 140 6.23 12.10 5.88
N LEU A 141 7.35 11.38 5.93
CA LEU A 141 8.28 11.38 7.06
C LEU A 141 9.00 12.72 7.24
N GLN A 142 9.38 13.39 6.14
CA GLN A 142 9.99 14.72 6.20
C GLN A 142 8.99 15.78 6.69
N GLU A 143 7.74 15.73 6.23
CA GLU A 143 6.66 16.55 6.78
C GLU A 143 6.49 16.27 8.28
N TRP A 144 6.52 15.00 8.70
CA TRP A 144 6.45 14.60 10.10
C TRP A 144 7.62 15.14 10.95
N ASN A 145 8.85 15.04 10.43
CA ASN A 145 10.06 15.52 11.11
C ASN A 145 10.12 17.07 11.15
N ALA A 146 9.73 17.75 10.08
CA ALA A 146 9.66 19.22 10.06
C ALA A 146 8.61 19.74 11.05
N VAL A 147 7.48 19.04 11.19
CA VAL A 147 6.46 19.33 12.20
C VAL A 147 6.98 19.04 13.61
N LYS A 148 7.77 17.98 13.80
CA LYS A 148 8.36 17.63 15.10
C LYS A 148 9.48 18.58 15.54
N GLU A 149 10.35 19.01 14.62
CA GLU A 149 11.42 19.96 14.89
C GLU A 149 10.89 21.38 15.13
N SER A 150 9.86 21.80 14.39
CA SER A 150 9.15 23.08 14.66
C SER A 150 8.38 23.07 15.99
N SER A 151 8.07 21.89 16.55
CA SER A 151 7.49 21.75 17.89
C SER A 151 8.52 21.95 19.03
N LEU A 152 9.81 21.73 18.77
CA LEU A 152 10.90 21.91 19.74
C LEU A 152 11.41 23.37 19.79
N ALA A 153 11.29 24.11 18.69
CA ALA A 153 11.68 25.51 18.57
C ALA A 153 10.53 26.49 18.88
N GLY A 154 10.04 26.49 20.12
CA GLY A 154 9.43 27.68 20.72
C GLY A 154 8.23 28.34 20.02
N ARG A 155 7.28 27.56 19.48
CA ARG A 155 5.92 28.03 19.19
C ARG A 155 4.88 26.99 19.58
N SER A 156 4.51 26.97 20.87
CA SER A 156 3.22 26.40 21.26
C SER A 156 2.10 27.23 20.59
N SER A 157 1.32 26.66 19.65
CA SER A 157 -0.16 26.85 19.62
C SER A 157 -0.94 26.41 18.37
N LEU A 158 -0.39 26.06 17.20
CA LEU A 158 -1.28 25.94 16.02
C LEU A 158 -1.45 24.58 15.33
N GLN A 159 -0.63 23.56 15.57
CA GLN A 159 -0.94 22.22 15.06
C GLN A 159 -0.75 21.18 16.15
N LYS A 160 -1.86 20.62 16.62
CA LYS A 160 -1.90 19.55 17.61
C LYS A 160 -1.47 18.26 16.91
N GLU A 161 -0.61 17.45 17.53
CA GLU A 161 -0.09 16.20 16.93
C GLU A 161 -1.20 15.28 16.38
N TRP A 162 -2.36 15.26 17.03
CA TRP A 162 -3.50 14.47 16.57
C TRP A 162 -4.15 15.03 15.30
N GLN A 163 -4.13 16.35 15.07
CA GLN A 163 -4.66 16.97 13.84
C GLN A 163 -3.85 16.53 12.63
N VAL A 164 -2.54 16.39 12.80
CA VAL A 164 -1.63 15.90 11.76
C VAL A 164 -1.97 14.44 11.42
N ILE A 165 -2.19 13.58 12.42
CA ILE A 165 -2.60 12.18 12.20
C ILE A 165 -3.93 12.12 11.44
N VAL A 166 -4.91 12.97 11.81
CA VAL A 166 -6.23 12.99 11.17
C VAL A 166 -6.14 13.46 9.71
N GLU A 167 -5.35 14.49 9.43
CA GLU A 167 -5.12 15.02 8.08
C GLU A 167 -4.35 14.01 7.20
N LEU A 168 -3.37 13.31 7.77
CA LEU A 168 -2.64 12.27 7.06
C LEU A 168 -3.54 11.09 6.72
N LEU A 169 -4.34 10.62 7.68
CA LEU A 169 -5.33 9.56 7.43
C LEU A 169 -6.32 9.95 6.35
N ARG A 170 -6.72 11.24 6.27
CA ARG A 170 -7.61 11.74 5.22
C ARG A 170 -7.01 11.58 3.82
N ARG A 171 -5.69 11.72 3.67
CA ARG A 171 -4.99 11.60 2.38
C ARG A 171 -4.61 10.16 2.03
N THR A 172 -4.21 9.36 3.02
CA THR A 172 -3.64 8.03 2.79
C THR A 172 -4.67 6.91 2.84
N ASP A 173 -5.62 6.93 3.79
CA ASP A 173 -6.63 5.87 3.95
C ASP A 173 -7.99 6.44 4.41
N PRO A 174 -8.92 6.71 3.46
CA PRO A 174 -10.22 7.29 3.78
C PRO A 174 -11.10 6.35 4.61
N ASN A 175 -10.92 5.03 4.50
CA ASN A 175 -11.69 4.05 5.29
C ASN A 175 -11.22 4.05 6.74
N MET A 176 -9.91 4.16 6.94
CA MET A 176 -9.32 4.28 8.26
C MET A 176 -9.71 5.59 8.94
N HIS A 177 -9.67 6.69 8.20
CA HIS A 177 -10.15 7.99 8.65
C HIS A 177 -11.61 7.90 9.11
N LEU A 178 -12.50 7.32 8.31
CA LEU A 178 -13.91 7.14 8.65
C LEU A 178 -14.10 6.28 9.91
N HIS A 179 -13.35 5.19 10.04
CA HIS A 179 -13.42 4.31 11.21
C HIS A 179 -13.09 5.07 12.50
N VAL A 180 -11.99 5.82 12.47
CA VAL A 180 -11.50 6.59 13.60
C VAL A 180 -12.44 7.76 13.93
N CYS A 181 -13.00 8.43 12.91
CA CYS A 181 -14.05 9.45 13.10
C CYS A 181 -15.27 8.87 13.83
N ARG A 182 -15.79 7.72 13.38
CA ARG A 182 -16.95 7.05 14.00
C ARG A 182 -16.66 6.64 15.44
N LYS A 183 -15.46 6.11 15.70
CA LYS A 183 -15.03 5.76 17.06
C LYS A 183 -14.95 6.99 17.96
N MET A 184 -14.42 8.11 17.45
CA MET A 184 -14.36 9.37 18.17
C MET A 184 -15.76 9.90 18.49
N LEU A 185 -16.66 9.92 17.50
CA LEU A 185 -18.04 10.35 17.68
C LEU A 185 -18.77 9.49 18.72
N ASN A 186 -18.65 8.16 18.61
CA ASN A 186 -19.26 7.24 19.57
C ASN A 186 -18.68 7.40 20.98
N TYR A 187 -17.38 7.69 21.09
CA TYR A 187 -16.74 7.95 22.38
C TYR A 187 -17.27 9.23 23.03
N LEU A 188 -17.41 10.30 22.26
CA LEU A 188 -17.98 11.57 22.73
C LEU A 188 -19.46 11.42 23.15
N TYR A 189 -20.23 10.63 22.40
CA TYR A 189 -21.61 10.26 22.74
C TYR A 189 -21.68 9.46 24.06
N LEU A 190 -20.83 8.44 24.23
CA LEU A 190 -20.79 7.62 25.45
C LEU A 190 -20.33 8.42 26.69
N ASN A 191 -19.56 9.49 26.51
CA ASN A 191 -19.19 10.41 27.58
C ASN A 191 -20.28 11.45 27.91
N GLY A 192 -21.46 11.38 27.26
CA GLY A 192 -22.63 12.20 27.60
C GLY A 192 -22.68 13.59 26.97
N ILE A 193 -21.90 13.86 25.91
CA ILE A 193 -21.88 15.15 25.24
C ILE A 193 -23.08 15.23 24.26
N LYS A 194 -24.16 15.91 24.67
CA LYS A 194 -25.41 16.07 23.90
C LYS A 194 -25.24 16.77 22.54
N GLU A 195 -24.14 17.51 22.34
CA GLU A 195 -23.81 18.15 21.06
C GLU A 195 -23.37 17.12 20.00
N ALA A 196 -22.97 15.92 20.41
CA ALA A 196 -22.67 14.80 19.51
C ALA A 196 -23.94 14.23 18.85
N ASP A 197 -25.11 14.39 19.46
CA ASP A 197 -26.40 13.95 18.91
C ASP A 197 -26.70 14.67 17.59
N GLY A 198 -26.47 15.99 17.53
CA GLY A 198 -26.68 16.77 16.32
C GLY A 198 -25.78 16.36 15.15
N VAL A 199 -24.53 15.96 15.44
CA VAL A 199 -23.58 15.45 14.44
C VAL A 199 -23.97 14.04 13.99
N PHE A 200 -24.44 13.20 14.91
CA PHE A 200 -24.97 11.86 14.62
C PHE A 200 -26.22 11.90 13.73
N TRP A 201 -27.18 12.79 14.04
CA TRP A 201 -28.40 12.97 13.23
C TRP A 201 -28.12 13.61 11.87
N SER A 202 -27.11 14.48 11.74
CA SER A 202 -26.66 14.97 10.42
C SER A 202 -25.95 13.90 9.57
N CYS A 203 -25.52 12.81 10.21
CA CYS A 203 -24.89 11.64 9.59
C CYS A 203 -25.94 10.66 9.04
N SER A 204 -27.13 10.62 9.66
CA SER A 204 -28.27 9.83 9.22
C SER A 204 -29.18 10.67 8.33
N LEU A 205 -28.84 10.78 7.04
CA LEU A 205 -29.86 11.09 6.03
C LEU A 205 -30.74 9.85 5.85
N THR A 206 -31.54 9.56 6.86
CA THR A 206 -32.76 8.77 6.72
C THR A 206 -33.85 9.65 7.33
N ASP A 207 -34.85 9.96 6.51
CA ASP A 207 -36.05 10.69 6.85
C ASP A 207 -36.66 10.26 8.19
N GLU A 208 -37.48 11.15 8.74
CA GLU A 208 -38.37 11.03 9.90
C GLU A 208 -38.71 9.63 10.44
N PRO A 209 -39.07 9.51 11.73
CA PRO A 209 -39.46 8.25 12.35
C PRO A 209 -40.82 7.77 11.81
N SER A 210 -40.81 7.19 10.62
CA SER A 210 -41.93 6.42 10.10
C SER A 210 -41.82 5.02 10.68
N GLY A 211 -42.68 4.76 11.67
CA GLY A 211 -42.82 3.44 12.29
C GLY A 211 -43.03 2.35 11.24
N SER A 212 -42.15 1.37 11.25
CA SER A 212 -42.33 0.08 10.58
C SER A 212 -41.23 -0.83 11.10
N GLY A 213 -41.62 -1.99 11.60
CA GLY A 213 -40.86 -2.81 12.53
C GLY A 213 -39.51 -3.33 12.05
N GLU A 214 -38.83 -3.96 13.00
CA GLU A 214 -37.56 -4.67 12.89
C GLU A 214 -37.57 -5.64 11.70
N LEU A 215 -37.20 -5.15 10.53
CA LEU A 215 -36.99 -5.97 9.35
C LEU A 215 -35.49 -6.07 9.11
N ASN A 216 -34.96 -7.28 9.24
CA ASN A 216 -33.57 -7.62 9.01
C ASN A 216 -33.31 -7.73 7.49
N TYR A 217 -33.16 -6.58 6.82
CA TYR A 217 -32.67 -6.53 5.44
C TYR A 217 -31.35 -5.76 5.35
N PRO A 218 -30.49 -6.06 4.36
CA PRO A 218 -29.21 -5.37 4.18
C PRO A 218 -29.46 -3.90 3.89
N THR A 219 -29.05 -3.02 4.81
CA THR A 219 -29.15 -1.57 4.61
C THR A 219 -28.12 -1.14 3.56
N GLU A 220 -28.53 -0.22 2.68
CA GLU A 220 -27.65 0.33 1.65
C GLU A 220 -26.44 1.01 2.31
N LYS A 221 -25.23 0.77 1.80
CA LYS A 221 -24.03 1.46 2.29
C LYS A 221 -24.17 2.95 1.96
N VAL A 222 -24.49 3.76 2.96
CA VAL A 222 -24.65 5.22 2.86
C VAL A 222 -23.53 5.83 2.01
N LEU A 223 -23.91 6.50 0.91
CA LEU A 223 -23.00 7.22 0.04
C LEU A 223 -22.47 8.47 0.75
N LEU A 224 -21.15 8.58 0.76
CA LEU A 224 -20.38 9.42 1.66
C LEU A 224 -20.09 10.81 1.03
N GLY A 225 -21.13 11.63 0.86
CA GLY A 225 -20.99 13.00 0.35
C GLY A 225 -20.47 14.01 1.39
N ASN A 226 -20.58 13.71 2.69
CA ASN A 226 -20.33 14.70 3.76
C ASN A 226 -19.31 14.26 4.83
N ILE A 227 -18.44 13.25 4.58
CA ILE A 227 -17.48 12.76 5.61
C ILE A 227 -16.56 13.85 6.13
N THR A 228 -16.03 14.68 5.23
CA THR A 228 -14.98 15.65 5.55
C THR A 228 -15.48 16.70 6.55
N CYS A 229 -16.65 17.28 6.28
CA CYS A 229 -17.32 18.23 7.18
C CYS A 229 -17.68 17.61 8.54
N ILE A 230 -18.07 16.34 8.55
CA ILE A 230 -18.45 15.62 9.78
C ILE A 230 -17.21 15.27 10.62
N SER A 231 -16.11 14.89 9.96
CA SER A 231 -14.82 14.64 10.59
C SER A 231 -14.31 15.90 11.27
N ASP A 232 -14.29 17.03 10.54
CA ASP A 232 -13.85 18.32 11.08
C ASP A 232 -14.66 18.72 12.31
N LYS A 233 -16.00 18.61 12.25
CA LYS A 233 -16.88 18.89 13.40
C LYS A 233 -16.66 17.94 14.57
N THR A 234 -16.46 16.64 14.31
CA THR A 234 -16.24 15.63 15.36
C THR A 234 -14.94 15.92 16.12
N PHE A 235 -13.87 16.26 15.41
CA PHE A 235 -12.58 16.54 16.00
C PHE A 235 -12.49 17.94 16.60
N GLU A 236 -13.21 18.92 16.06
CA GLU A 236 -13.38 20.22 16.71
C GLU A 236 -14.08 20.05 18.06
N LEU A 237 -15.14 19.24 18.12
CA LEU A 237 -15.86 18.92 19.35
C LEU A 237 -15.01 18.11 20.33
N ALA A 238 -14.23 17.15 19.84
CA ALA A 238 -13.25 16.43 20.65
C ALA A 238 -12.24 17.40 21.29
N SER A 239 -11.75 18.37 20.52
CA SER A 239 -10.74 19.34 20.98
C SER A 239 -11.25 20.30 22.07
N LYS A 240 -12.58 20.48 22.18
CA LYS A 240 -13.22 21.31 23.21
C LYS A 240 -13.40 20.56 24.52
N HIS A 241 -13.60 19.25 24.47
CA HIS A 241 -13.99 18.43 25.63
C HIS A 241 -12.90 17.47 26.13
N LEU A 242 -11.87 17.19 25.32
CA LEU A 242 -10.78 16.26 25.65
C LEU A 242 -9.42 16.95 25.58
N SER A 243 -8.46 16.44 26.37
CA SER A 243 -7.07 16.86 26.25
C SER A 243 -6.44 16.33 24.97
N ASP A 244 -5.48 17.08 24.40
CA ASP A 244 -4.80 16.68 23.17
C ASP A 244 -4.06 15.35 23.29
N ALA A 245 -3.50 15.06 24.48
CA ALA A 245 -2.86 13.79 24.78
C ALA A 245 -3.87 12.62 24.82
N GLU A 246 -5.08 12.86 25.36
CA GLU A 246 -6.11 11.83 25.40
C GLU A 246 -6.63 11.50 24.00
N ILE A 247 -6.90 12.51 23.16
CA ILE A 247 -7.28 12.32 21.76
C ILE A 247 -6.22 11.46 21.05
N LEU A 248 -4.95 11.78 21.24
CA LEU A 248 -3.84 11.08 20.58
C LEU A 248 -3.72 9.62 21.03
N ILE A 249 -3.82 9.34 22.34
CA ILE A 249 -3.79 7.96 22.86
C ILE A 249 -4.96 7.15 22.28
N ARG A 250 -6.17 7.73 22.22
CA ARG A 250 -7.36 7.06 21.68
C ARG A 250 -7.23 6.80 20.17
N LEU A 251 -6.76 7.79 19.41
CA LEU A 251 -6.49 7.67 17.99
C LEU A 251 -5.50 6.53 17.71
N LYS A 252 -4.34 6.53 18.38
CA LYS A 252 -3.34 5.47 18.24
C LYS A 252 -3.94 4.09 18.56
N LYS A 253 -4.71 3.99 19.65
CA LYS A 253 -5.36 2.74 20.04
C LYS A 253 -6.33 2.22 18.97
N TRP A 254 -7.23 3.06 18.46
CA TRP A 254 -8.18 2.63 17.42
C TRP A 254 -7.49 2.32 16.10
N ILE A 255 -6.37 2.98 15.82
CA ILE A 255 -5.57 2.67 14.65
C ILE A 255 -4.99 1.25 14.74
N GLN A 256 -4.36 0.95 15.87
CA GLN A 256 -3.81 -0.37 16.15
C GLN A 256 -4.88 -1.46 16.16
N GLU A 257 -6.04 -1.21 16.78
CA GLU A 257 -7.17 -2.16 16.80
C GLU A 257 -7.64 -2.52 15.38
N ARG A 258 -7.84 -1.52 14.51
CA ARG A 258 -8.33 -1.77 13.15
C ARG A 258 -7.33 -2.53 12.29
N GLN A 259 -6.03 -2.27 12.49
CA GLN A 259 -4.96 -2.99 11.81
C GLN A 259 -4.81 -4.43 12.32
N ALA A 260 -4.89 -4.63 13.64
CA ALA A 260 -4.92 -5.97 14.23
C ALA A 260 -6.11 -6.78 13.71
N TYR A 261 -7.30 -6.16 13.62
CA TYR A 261 -8.48 -6.81 13.04
C TYR A 261 -8.29 -7.19 11.56
N ALA A 262 -7.70 -6.30 10.76
CA ALA A 262 -7.40 -6.61 9.36
C ALA A 262 -6.45 -7.82 9.25
N LEU A 263 -5.42 -7.86 10.08
CA LEU A 263 -4.49 -9.00 10.15
C LEU A 263 -5.19 -10.28 10.58
N ILE A 264 -5.99 -10.24 11.65
CA ILE A 264 -6.76 -11.39 12.12
C ILE A 264 -7.65 -11.92 11.00
N LYS A 265 -8.38 -11.04 10.31
CA LYS A 265 -9.25 -11.43 9.20
C LYS A 265 -8.48 -12.14 8.08
N THR A 266 -7.26 -11.67 7.75
CA THR A 266 -6.40 -12.32 6.75
C THR A 266 -5.81 -13.65 7.21
N VAL A 267 -5.57 -13.82 8.52
CA VAL A 267 -5.03 -15.05 9.11
C VAL A 267 -6.11 -16.13 9.23
N GLU A 268 -7.35 -15.73 9.54
CA GLU A 268 -8.48 -16.65 9.71
C GLU A 268 -9.16 -17.06 8.39
N SER A 269 -9.00 -16.27 7.32
CA SER A 269 -9.50 -16.63 5.99
C SER A 269 -8.77 -17.84 5.41
N LEU A 270 -9.53 -18.88 5.06
CA LEU A 270 -9.00 -20.13 4.51
C LEU A 270 -8.41 -19.97 3.10
N ASP A 271 -8.89 -18.97 2.34
CA ASP A 271 -8.57 -18.76 0.93
C ASP A 271 -7.28 -17.96 0.68
N VAL A 272 -6.61 -17.50 1.75
CA VAL A 272 -5.44 -16.60 1.66
C VAL A 272 -4.15 -17.41 1.64
N SER A 273 -3.28 -17.08 0.68
CA SER A 273 -1.98 -17.73 0.51
C SER A 273 -1.03 -17.43 1.69
N LEU A 274 -0.09 -18.34 1.95
CA LEU A 274 0.89 -18.14 3.02
C LEU A 274 1.73 -16.87 2.80
N GLY A 275 2.01 -16.52 1.53
CA GLY A 275 2.72 -15.30 1.17
C GLY A 275 1.96 -14.02 1.54
N GLU A 276 0.65 -13.99 1.35
CA GLU A 276 -0.19 -12.85 1.74
C GLU A 276 -0.23 -12.66 3.26
N ILE A 277 -0.27 -13.76 4.02
CA ILE A 277 -0.20 -13.74 5.49
C ILE A 277 1.16 -13.20 5.95
N VAL A 278 2.24 -13.68 5.34
CA VAL A 278 3.61 -13.20 5.63
C VAL A 278 3.72 -11.69 5.36
N GLN A 279 3.18 -11.20 4.25
CA GLN A 279 3.15 -9.77 3.96
C GLN A 279 2.27 -8.98 4.94
N ALA A 280 1.12 -9.52 5.36
CA ALA A 280 0.25 -8.87 6.35
C ALA A 280 0.94 -8.76 7.72
N VAL A 281 1.62 -9.82 8.15
CA VAL A 281 2.41 -9.85 9.39
C VAL A 281 3.58 -8.86 9.32
N ARG A 282 4.33 -8.80 8.21
CA ARG A 282 5.41 -7.81 8.01
C ARG A 282 4.91 -6.37 8.07
N ARG A 283 3.76 -6.08 7.46
CA ARG A 283 3.13 -4.75 7.53
C ARG A 283 2.79 -4.36 8.96
N TYR A 284 2.24 -5.29 9.75
CA TYR A 284 1.92 -5.04 11.16
C TYR A 284 3.17 -4.79 12.01
N ARG A 285 4.30 -5.44 11.70
CA ARG A 285 5.59 -5.23 12.41
C ARG A 285 6.11 -3.80 12.28
N LEU A 286 6.15 -3.26 11.07
CA LEU A 286 6.68 -1.91 10.81
C LEU A 286 5.93 -0.85 11.63
N ILE A 287 4.62 -1.03 11.80
CA ILE A 287 3.77 -0.11 12.57
C ILE A 287 3.98 -0.26 14.09
N LEU A 288 4.32 -1.47 14.56
CA LEU A 288 4.62 -1.74 15.97
C LEU A 288 5.98 -1.16 16.39
N GLU A 289 6.97 -1.15 15.50
CA GLU A 289 8.30 -0.59 15.76
C GLU A 289 8.27 0.95 15.90
N GLU A 290 7.35 1.64 15.21
CA GLU A 290 7.11 3.09 15.36
C GLU A 290 6.40 3.45 16.69
N SER A 291 5.68 2.50 17.28
CA SER A 291 4.90 2.67 18.51
C SER A 291 5.72 2.22 19.73
N GLN A 292 6.78 2.96 20.09
CA GLN A 292 7.61 2.62 21.26
C GLN A 292 6.77 2.42 22.54
N GLY A 293 6.78 1.19 23.06
CA GLY A 293 6.81 0.92 24.50
C GLY A 293 5.51 0.96 25.32
N GLN A 294 4.32 1.06 24.73
CA GLN A 294 3.07 0.89 25.51
C GLN A 294 2.33 -0.37 25.10
N SER A 295 2.68 -1.48 25.75
CA SER A 295 1.92 -2.73 25.71
C SER A 295 0.63 -2.52 26.51
N PHE A 296 -0.43 -2.06 25.83
CA PHE A 296 -1.75 -2.13 26.41
C PHE A 296 -2.32 -3.51 26.10
N TYR A 297 -2.55 -4.30 27.15
CA TYR A 297 -3.34 -5.52 27.10
C TYR A 297 -4.65 -5.26 26.33
N SER A 298 -4.69 -5.65 25.06
CA SER A 298 -5.86 -5.47 24.21
C SER A 298 -6.51 -6.84 23.96
N PRO A 299 -7.84 -6.97 24.09
CA PRO A 299 -8.56 -8.17 23.67
C PRO A 299 -8.24 -8.58 22.22
N MET A 300 -7.91 -7.62 21.35
CA MET A 300 -7.49 -7.92 19.98
C MET A 300 -6.08 -8.51 19.88
N GLU A 301 -5.15 -8.13 20.75
CA GLU A 301 -3.84 -8.78 20.80
C GLU A 301 -3.96 -10.24 21.23
N HIS A 302 -4.86 -10.53 22.17
CA HIS A 302 -5.17 -11.90 22.58
C HIS A 302 -5.75 -12.71 21.43
N TRP A 303 -6.70 -12.12 20.71
CA TRP A 303 -7.30 -12.77 19.55
C TRP A 303 -6.28 -12.99 18.43
N LEU A 304 -5.44 -11.99 18.14
CA LEU A 304 -4.36 -12.10 17.16
C LEU A 304 -3.35 -13.20 17.53
N LYS A 305 -2.92 -13.27 18.80
CA LYS A 305 -2.05 -14.35 19.28
C LYS A 305 -2.68 -15.72 19.04
N VAL A 306 -3.96 -15.88 19.39
CA VAL A 306 -4.67 -17.15 19.19
C VAL A 306 -4.82 -17.49 17.71
N ALA A 307 -5.13 -16.52 16.86
CA ALA A 307 -5.24 -16.70 15.42
C ALA A 307 -3.91 -17.14 14.78
N LEU A 308 -2.80 -16.50 15.18
CA LEU A 308 -1.46 -16.87 14.72
C LEU A 308 -1.02 -18.26 15.22
N ILE A 309 -1.29 -18.61 16.49
CA ILE A 309 -1.02 -19.95 17.01
C ILE A 309 -1.80 -21.01 16.22
N ARG A 310 -3.10 -20.78 15.96
CA ARG A 310 -3.94 -21.68 15.17
C ARG A 310 -3.36 -21.91 13.79
N ARG A 311 -3.01 -20.82 13.09
CA ARG A 311 -2.56 -20.87 11.71
C ARG A 311 -1.15 -21.45 11.53
N PHE A 312 -0.21 -21.14 12.43
CA PHE A 312 1.20 -21.52 12.28
C PHE A 312 1.65 -22.74 13.10
N LEU A 313 0.99 -23.02 14.22
CA LEU A 313 1.42 -24.07 15.15
C LEU A 313 0.42 -25.23 15.23
N SER A 314 -0.80 -24.96 15.68
CA SER A 314 -1.80 -26.03 15.89
C SER A 314 -3.20 -25.49 16.16
N ASP A 315 -4.20 -26.15 15.57
CA ASP A 315 -5.62 -25.90 15.84
C ASP A 315 -6.14 -26.57 17.13
N LYS A 316 -5.32 -27.41 17.79
CA LYS A 316 -5.73 -28.09 19.03
C LYS A 316 -5.85 -27.09 20.18
N LEU A 317 -7.05 -27.03 20.79
CA LEU A 317 -7.35 -26.09 21.87
C LEU A 317 -6.41 -26.22 23.07
N GLU A 318 -6.05 -27.46 23.44
CA GLU A 318 -5.12 -27.77 24.53
C GLU A 318 -3.73 -27.17 24.28
N PHE A 319 -3.24 -27.29 23.04
CA PHE A 319 -1.97 -26.71 22.64
C PHE A 319 -2.02 -25.18 22.69
N ILE A 320 -3.10 -24.57 22.19
CA ILE A 320 -3.28 -23.12 22.21
C ILE A 320 -3.31 -22.58 23.65
N GLN A 321 -3.96 -23.29 24.58
CA GLN A 321 -4.00 -22.90 25.99
C GLN A 321 -2.61 -22.92 26.63
N MET A 322 -1.80 -23.94 26.32
CA MET A 322 -0.44 -24.07 26.84
C MET A 322 0.56 -23.12 26.18
N ALA A 323 0.44 -22.86 24.88
CA ALA A 323 1.38 -22.02 24.13
C ALA A 323 1.16 -20.52 24.38
N ARG A 324 -0.09 -20.08 24.55
CA ARG A 324 -0.47 -18.66 24.69
C ARG A 324 0.36 -17.84 25.70
N PRO A 325 0.64 -18.30 26.94
CA PRO A 325 1.43 -17.52 27.90
C PRO A 325 2.92 -17.41 27.53
N HIS A 326 3.42 -18.29 26.66
CA HIS A 326 4.84 -18.37 26.31
C HIS A 326 5.17 -17.78 24.95
N VAL A 327 4.17 -17.35 24.18
CA VAL A 327 4.36 -16.85 22.81
C VAL A 327 3.90 -15.39 22.71
N GLU A 328 4.77 -14.55 22.18
CA GLU A 328 4.51 -13.17 21.81
C GLU A 328 4.26 -13.03 20.31
N ILE A 329 3.62 -11.91 19.93
CA ILE A 329 3.42 -11.59 18.50
C ILE A 329 4.78 -11.44 17.79
N LYS A 330 5.82 -11.04 18.53
CA LYS A 330 7.18 -10.89 18.02
C LYS A 330 7.79 -12.20 17.52
N ASP A 331 7.51 -13.31 18.20
CA ASP A 331 8.05 -14.62 17.88
C ASP A 331 7.56 -15.11 16.51
N PHE A 332 6.34 -14.73 16.13
CA PHE A 332 5.80 -15.05 14.80
C PHE A 332 6.50 -14.30 13.68
N TYR A 333 7.12 -13.14 13.94
CA TYR A 333 7.91 -12.45 12.92
C TYR A 333 9.15 -13.25 12.54
N ASP A 334 9.81 -13.88 13.51
CA ASP A 334 11.00 -14.70 13.27
C ASP A 334 10.65 -15.97 12.50
N ILE A 335 9.47 -16.55 12.77
CA ILE A 335 8.94 -17.67 12.00
C ILE A 335 8.65 -17.23 10.56
N VAL A 336 7.95 -16.11 10.39
CA VAL A 336 7.56 -15.57 9.07
C VAL A 336 8.76 -15.23 8.18
N VAL A 337 9.88 -14.78 8.76
CA VAL A 337 11.11 -14.49 7.99
C VAL A 337 11.80 -15.77 7.50
N ARG A 338 11.59 -16.90 8.19
CA ARG A 338 12.26 -18.18 7.92
C ARG A 338 11.39 -19.18 7.15
N LEU A 339 10.13 -18.83 6.87
CA LEU A 339 9.24 -19.67 6.08
C LEU A 339 9.64 -19.64 4.59
N ILE A 340 9.85 -20.82 4.02
CA ILE A 340 10.00 -21.03 2.58
C ILE A 340 8.67 -21.58 2.08
N PHE A 341 8.05 -20.88 1.13
CA PHE A 341 6.81 -21.29 0.49
C PHE A 341 6.93 -21.09 -1.02
N PRO A 342 6.25 -21.93 -1.83
CA PRO A 342 6.22 -21.74 -3.28
C PRO A 342 5.43 -20.46 -3.58
N ASP A 343 5.99 -19.61 -4.46
CA ASP A 343 5.31 -18.42 -5.00
C ASP A 343 4.08 -18.81 -5.84
#